data_AF-D3E7X3-F1
#
_entry.id   AF-D3E7X3-F1
#
_cell.length_a   1.000
_cell.length_b   1.000
_cell.length_c   1.000
_cell.angle_alpha   90.00
_cell.angle_beta   90.00
_cell.angle_gamma   90.00
#
_symmetry.space_group_name_H-M   'P 1'
#
loop_
_entity.id
_entity.type
_entity.pdbx_description
1 polymer ?
#
loop_
_entity_poly.entity_id
_entity_poly.type
_entity_poly.pdbx_seq_one_letter_code
_entity_poly.pdbx_strand_id
1 'polypeptide(L)'
;MKKMRPVLYIFLLIMVFGTGYYIGSRSENVTPISKENARNAVQTLWVKAAEPPLPKVSIDGTEIKLQRGGYSWCNGDNCATTDAARPRLEDMTPVVVQGGADIQSTPPEGIHGFTILNLTDSGNDGYTVPTKAGSYLYEIHCTWPLDQGEASFYFAVTVE
;
A
#
# COMPACT_ATOMS: atom_id res chain seq x y z
N MET A 1 54.58 31.21 -32.83
CA MET A 1 53.76 30.24 -32.05
C MET A 1 52.33 30.77 -31.75
N LYS A 2 51.53 31.20 -32.74
CA LYS A 2 50.14 31.71 -32.51
C LYS A 2 49.03 30.83 -33.14
N LYS A 3 49.35 29.90 -34.04
CA LYS A 3 48.37 29.04 -34.74
C LYS A 3 48.10 27.68 -34.09
N MET A 4 48.86 27.27 -33.07
CA MET A 4 48.68 25.96 -32.40
C MET A 4 47.51 25.92 -31.41
N ARG A 5 47.17 27.06 -30.78
CA ARG A 5 46.08 27.13 -29.79
C ARG A 5 44.70 26.79 -30.37
N PRO A 6 44.25 27.34 -31.52
CA PRO A 6 42.94 26.98 -32.06
C PRO A 6 42.84 25.52 -32.51
N VAL A 7 43.94 24.92 -33.00
CA VAL A 7 43.97 23.50 -33.40
C VAL A 7 43.81 22.58 -32.20
N LEU A 8 44.44 22.94 -31.06
CA LEU A 8 44.30 22.19 -29.81
C LEU A 8 42.85 22.20 -29.30
N TYR A 9 42.18 23.35 -29.34
CA TYR A 9 40.78 23.47 -28.90
C TYR A 9 39.81 22.67 -29.79
N ILE A 10 40.05 22.63 -31.10
CA ILE A 10 39.25 21.82 -32.03
C ILE A 10 39.44 20.33 -31.73
N PHE A 11 40.67 19.87 -31.50
CA PHE A 11 40.93 18.48 -31.12
C PHE A 11 40.26 18.08 -29.79
N LEU A 12 40.29 18.98 -28.80
CA LEU A 12 39.65 18.77 -27.51
C LEU A 12 38.12 18.67 -27.64
N LEU A 13 37.52 19.52 -28.48
CA LEU A 13 36.09 19.46 -28.80
C LEU A 13 35.73 18.13 -29.48
N ILE A 14 36.51 17.67 -30.45
CA ILE A 14 36.28 16.39 -31.12
C ILE A 14 36.41 15.22 -30.15
N MET A 15 37.36 15.26 -29.20
CA MET A 15 37.47 14.21 -28.19
C MET A 15 36.27 14.20 -27.23
N VAL A 16 35.82 15.35 -26.75
CA VAL A 16 34.69 15.41 -25.80
C VAL A 16 33.39 14.99 -26.47
N PHE A 17 33.10 15.52 -27.65
CA PHE A 17 31.90 15.13 -28.41
C PHE A 17 32.00 13.71 -28.95
N GLY A 18 33.18 13.26 -29.38
CA GLY A 18 33.40 11.91 -29.88
C GLY A 18 33.27 10.84 -28.80
N THR A 19 33.83 11.08 -27.61
CA THR A 19 33.66 10.18 -26.46
C THR A 19 32.22 10.17 -25.94
N GLY A 20 31.58 11.34 -25.84
CA GLY A 20 30.16 11.45 -25.50
C GLY A 20 29.26 10.71 -26.49
N TYR A 21 29.49 10.87 -27.80
CA TYR A 21 28.76 10.16 -28.84
C TYR A 21 29.04 8.65 -28.82
N TYR A 22 30.29 8.23 -28.60
CA TYR A 22 30.64 6.81 -28.54
C TYR A 22 30.04 6.11 -27.32
N ILE A 23 30.02 6.77 -26.17
CA ILE A 23 29.38 6.24 -24.95
C ILE A 23 27.84 6.26 -25.12
N GLY A 24 27.29 7.35 -25.64
CA GLY A 24 25.84 7.49 -25.87
C GLY A 24 25.28 6.53 -26.91
N SER A 25 25.97 6.33 -28.03
CA SER A 25 25.59 5.36 -29.08
C SER A 25 25.70 3.92 -28.63
N ARG A 26 26.49 3.63 -27.58
CA ARG A 26 26.52 2.32 -26.91
C ARG A 26 25.56 2.20 -25.74
N SER A 27 24.79 3.25 -25.40
CA SER A 27 23.76 3.17 -24.36
C SER A 27 22.59 2.25 -24.75
N GLU A 28 22.46 1.91 -26.03
CA GLU A 28 21.58 0.82 -26.50
C GLU A 28 21.97 -0.56 -25.93
N ASN A 29 23.18 -0.70 -25.35
CA ASN A 29 23.63 -1.90 -24.62
C ASN A 29 23.43 -1.80 -23.10
N VAL A 30 22.74 -0.77 -22.59
CA VAL A 30 22.14 -0.87 -21.26
C VAL A 30 21.06 -1.92 -21.40
N THR A 31 21.38 -3.17 -21.09
CA THR A 31 20.43 -4.27 -21.10
C THR A 31 19.23 -3.80 -20.28
N PRO A 32 18.03 -3.64 -20.88
CA PRO A 32 16.86 -3.36 -20.09
C PRO A 32 16.79 -4.46 -19.05
N ILE A 33 16.63 -4.09 -17.77
CA ILE A 33 16.39 -5.07 -16.72
C ILE A 33 15.27 -5.94 -17.24
N SER A 34 15.53 -7.24 -17.40
CA SER A 34 14.52 -8.17 -17.92
C SER A 34 13.28 -8.02 -17.03
N LYS A 35 12.08 -8.15 -17.61
CA LYS A 35 10.84 -8.06 -16.82
C LYS A 35 10.87 -8.98 -15.59
N GLU A 36 11.54 -10.13 -15.73
CA GLU A 36 11.80 -11.09 -14.67
C GLU A 36 12.72 -10.54 -13.57
N ASN A 37 13.85 -9.93 -13.92
CA ASN A 37 14.74 -9.31 -12.93
C ASN A 37 14.08 -8.13 -12.21
N ALA A 38 13.26 -7.35 -12.92
CA ALA A 38 12.50 -6.25 -12.32
C ALA A 38 11.43 -6.78 -11.36
N ARG A 39 10.70 -7.84 -11.75
CA ARG A 39 9.72 -8.52 -10.91
C ARG A 39 10.36 -9.11 -9.65
N ASN A 40 11.50 -9.79 -9.80
CA ASN A 40 12.23 -10.36 -8.68
C ASN A 40 12.70 -9.27 -7.70
N ALA A 41 13.21 -8.15 -8.20
CA ALA A 41 13.59 -7.01 -7.36
C ALA A 41 12.38 -6.45 -6.59
N VAL A 42 11.22 -6.29 -7.24
CA VAL A 42 9.97 -5.86 -6.59
C VAL A 42 9.53 -6.84 -5.51
N GLN A 43 9.55 -8.14 -5.79
CA GLN A 43 9.16 -9.19 -4.84
C GLN A 43 10.06 -9.24 -3.59
N THR A 44 11.30 -8.73 -3.63
CA THR A 44 12.14 -8.62 -2.43
C THR A 44 11.63 -7.59 -1.42
N LEU A 45 10.84 -6.62 -1.87
CA LEU A 45 10.26 -5.56 -1.03
C LEU A 45 8.87 -5.90 -0.51
N TRP A 46 8.27 -7.00 -0.99
CA TRP A 46 6.96 -7.45 -0.57
C TRP A 46 6.96 -8.04 0.83
N VAL A 47 5.83 -7.87 1.53
CA VAL A 47 5.57 -8.53 2.80
C VAL A 47 5.54 -10.04 2.61
N LYS A 48 6.32 -10.77 3.41
CA LYS A 48 6.44 -12.24 3.35
C LYS A 48 5.30 -12.93 4.08
N ALA A 49 4.06 -12.73 3.63
CA ALA A 49 2.86 -13.32 4.22
C ALA A 49 2.05 -14.10 3.17
N ALA A 50 1.43 -15.21 3.59
CA ALA A 50 0.58 -16.02 2.71
C ALA A 50 -0.73 -15.31 2.33
N GLU A 51 -1.20 -14.42 3.19
CA GLU A 51 -2.43 -13.63 3.06
C GLU A 51 -2.17 -12.21 3.55
N PRO A 52 -3.04 -11.23 3.21
CA PRO A 52 -2.92 -9.88 3.72
C PRO A 52 -2.91 -9.87 5.25
N PRO A 53 -1.89 -9.23 5.88
CA PRO A 53 -1.80 -9.16 7.33
C PRO A 53 -2.97 -8.36 7.91
N LEU A 54 -3.47 -8.84 9.05
CA LEU A 54 -4.58 -8.21 9.75
C LEU A 54 -4.10 -6.93 10.46
N PRO A 55 -4.83 -5.80 10.32
CA PRO A 55 -4.62 -4.66 11.20
C PRO A 55 -5.08 -4.95 12.62
N LYS A 56 -4.71 -4.08 13.55
CA LYS A 56 -5.24 -4.12 14.92
C LYS A 56 -6.10 -2.89 15.17
N VAL A 57 -7.21 -3.08 15.87
CA VAL A 57 -8.09 -2.00 16.31
C VAL A 57 -8.37 -2.18 17.79
N SER A 58 -8.34 -1.07 18.52
CA SER A 58 -8.72 -1.02 19.91
C SER A 58 -9.52 0.25 20.21
N ILE A 59 -10.55 0.13 21.04
CA ILE A 59 -11.39 1.25 21.49
C ILE A 59 -11.43 1.18 23.01
N ASP A 60 -11.08 2.28 23.69
CA ASP A 60 -10.95 2.34 25.16
C ASP A 60 -10.10 1.21 25.76
N GLY A 61 -9.05 0.79 25.04
CA GLY A 61 -8.17 -0.31 25.45
C GLY A 61 -8.72 -1.72 25.23
N THR A 62 -9.95 -1.85 24.69
CA THR A 62 -10.53 -3.14 24.30
C THR A 62 -10.13 -3.48 22.87
N GLU A 63 -9.46 -4.61 22.66
CA GLU A 63 -9.10 -5.09 21.32
C GLU A 63 -10.34 -5.60 20.58
N ILE A 64 -10.56 -5.09 19.37
CA ILE A 64 -11.70 -5.43 18.52
C ILE A 64 -11.28 -6.51 17.53
N LYS A 65 -12.00 -7.63 17.54
CA LYS A 65 -11.76 -8.71 16.58
C LYS A 65 -12.26 -8.31 15.20
N LEU A 66 -11.35 -8.29 14.23
CA LEU A 66 -11.66 -7.97 12.84
C LEU A 66 -12.09 -9.22 12.07
N GLN A 67 -13.02 -9.03 11.14
CA GLN A 67 -13.39 -10.01 10.12
C GLN A 67 -12.76 -9.62 8.78
N ARG A 68 -11.97 -10.51 8.20
CA ARG A 68 -11.43 -10.30 6.85
C ARG A 68 -12.55 -10.47 5.82
N GLY A 69 -12.65 -9.50 4.91
CA GLY A 69 -13.51 -9.54 3.74
C GLY A 69 -12.79 -10.03 2.49
N GLY A 70 -13.17 -9.44 1.35
CA GLY A 70 -12.51 -9.69 0.08
C GLY A 70 -11.09 -9.13 0.04
N TYR A 71 -10.23 -9.78 -0.73
CA TYR A 71 -8.86 -9.32 -0.93
C TYR A 71 -8.24 -9.83 -2.23
N SER A 72 -7.24 -9.11 -2.71
CA SER A 72 -6.25 -9.61 -3.67
C SER A 72 -4.88 -9.63 -2.98
N TRP A 73 -4.10 -10.69 -3.18
CA TRP A 73 -2.80 -10.84 -2.54
C TRP A 73 -1.83 -11.65 -3.37
N CYS A 74 -0.65 -11.09 -3.61
CA CYS A 74 0.46 -11.75 -4.25
C CYS A 74 1.59 -12.01 -3.24
N ASN A 75 2.08 -13.24 -3.23
CA ASN A 75 3.24 -13.67 -2.47
C ASN A 75 4.18 -14.46 -3.39
N GLY A 76 5.23 -13.79 -3.85
CA GLY A 76 6.12 -14.32 -4.89
C GLY A 76 5.36 -14.50 -6.21
N ASP A 77 5.29 -15.74 -6.69
CA ASP A 77 4.60 -16.06 -7.94
C ASP A 77 3.15 -16.50 -7.75
N ASN A 78 2.69 -16.60 -6.50
CA ASN A 78 1.33 -16.99 -6.16
C ASN A 78 0.49 -15.74 -5.90
N CYS A 79 -0.54 -15.55 -6.71
CA CYS A 79 -1.54 -14.51 -6.48
C CYS A 79 -2.90 -15.16 -6.23
N ALA A 80 -3.58 -14.70 -5.19
CA ALA A 80 -4.90 -15.15 -4.82
C ALA A 80 -5.87 -13.96 -4.78
N THR A 81 -7.10 -14.21 -5.20
CA THR A 81 -8.20 -13.27 -5.05
C THR A 81 -9.34 -14.00 -4.36
N THR A 82 -9.83 -13.41 -3.27
CA THR A 82 -11.01 -13.88 -2.57
C THR A 82 -12.10 -12.85 -2.75
N ASP A 83 -13.20 -13.27 -3.37
CA ASP A 83 -14.42 -12.49 -3.39
C ASP A 83 -15.25 -12.86 -2.15
N ALA A 84 -15.52 -11.87 -1.31
CA ALA A 84 -16.37 -12.04 -0.15
C ALA A 84 -17.35 -10.87 -0.08
N ALA A 85 -18.63 -11.20 0.07
CA ALA A 85 -19.66 -10.21 0.27
C ALA A 85 -19.37 -9.40 1.55
N ARG A 86 -19.64 -8.10 1.48
CA ARG A 86 -19.60 -7.23 2.65
C ARG A 86 -20.55 -7.78 3.73
N PRO A 87 -20.08 -7.96 4.98
CA PRO A 87 -20.94 -8.44 6.06
C PRO A 87 -22.01 -7.40 6.42
N ARG A 88 -23.14 -7.86 6.92
CA ARG A 88 -24.15 -6.99 7.52
C ARG A 88 -23.93 -6.93 9.03
N LEU A 89 -24.52 -5.92 9.69
CA LEU A 89 -24.48 -5.80 11.16
C LEU A 89 -25.00 -7.06 11.87
N GLU A 90 -26.01 -7.72 11.29
CA GLU A 90 -26.60 -8.98 11.80
C GLU A 90 -25.63 -10.19 11.76
N ASP A 91 -24.60 -10.13 10.90
CA ASP A 91 -23.62 -11.21 10.73
C ASP A 91 -22.40 -11.04 11.66
N MET A 92 -22.31 -9.91 12.37
CA MET A 92 -21.17 -9.54 13.19
C MET A 92 -21.52 -9.56 14.68
N THR A 93 -20.53 -9.81 15.51
CA THR A 93 -20.65 -9.65 16.96
C THR A 93 -20.13 -8.27 17.33
N PRO A 94 -21.00 -7.26 17.52
CA PRO A 94 -20.54 -5.91 17.84
C PRO A 94 -19.96 -5.86 19.25
N VAL A 95 -18.95 -5.02 19.43
CA VAL A 95 -18.37 -4.73 20.74
C VAL A 95 -19.05 -3.49 21.32
N VAL A 96 -19.47 -3.57 22.58
CA VAL A 96 -20.06 -2.42 23.29
C VAL A 96 -18.94 -1.44 23.67
N VAL A 97 -19.10 -0.18 23.30
CA VAL A 97 -18.11 0.89 23.47
C VAL A 97 -18.78 2.21 23.86
N GLN A 98 -17.99 3.15 24.41
CA GLN A 98 -18.51 4.48 24.71
C GLN A 98 -18.61 5.34 23.45
N GLY A 99 -19.70 6.10 23.33
CA GLY A 99 -19.87 7.06 22.25
C GLY A 99 -18.86 8.21 22.36
N GLY A 100 -18.26 8.60 21.24
CA GLY A 100 -17.21 9.62 21.20
C GLY A 100 -15.81 9.11 21.55
N ALA A 101 -15.62 7.81 21.79
CA ALA A 101 -14.30 7.22 22.00
C ALA A 101 -13.47 7.21 20.71
N ASP A 102 -12.15 7.36 20.87
CA ASP A 102 -11.20 7.28 19.76
C ASP A 102 -10.99 5.82 19.33
N ILE A 103 -11.02 5.58 18.02
CA ILE A 103 -10.69 4.29 17.42
C ILE A 103 -9.18 4.24 17.18
N GLN A 104 -8.46 3.62 18.12
CA GLN A 104 -7.03 3.40 17.98
C GLN A 104 -6.79 2.25 17.01
N SER A 105 -5.96 2.48 16.00
CA SER A 105 -5.63 1.46 15.00
C SER A 105 -4.13 1.34 14.80
N THR A 106 -3.66 0.12 14.55
CA THR A 106 -2.30 -0.17 14.13
C THR A 106 -2.36 -0.76 12.73
N PRO A 107 -1.85 -0.05 11.72
CA PRO A 107 -1.77 -0.57 10.36
C PRO A 107 -0.90 -1.84 10.30
N PRO A 108 -1.17 -2.73 9.33
CA PRO A 108 -0.38 -3.93 9.16
C PRO A 108 0.99 -3.61 8.52
N GLU A 109 1.91 -4.57 8.56
CA GLU A 109 3.26 -4.40 8.00
C GLU A 109 3.22 -4.09 6.49
N GLY A 110 4.12 -3.22 6.03
CA GLY A 110 4.33 -2.93 4.61
C GLY A 110 3.19 -2.17 3.92
N ILE A 111 2.27 -1.60 4.69
CA ILE A 111 1.10 -0.90 4.17
C ILE A 111 1.49 0.37 3.37
N HIS A 112 0.78 0.63 2.27
CA HIS A 112 0.86 1.87 1.51
C HIS A 112 -0.34 2.78 1.78
N GLY A 113 -1.54 2.23 1.81
CA GLY A 113 -2.78 2.94 2.13
C GLY A 113 -3.55 2.26 3.24
N PHE A 114 -4.07 3.06 4.19
CA PHE A 114 -4.86 2.59 5.32
C PHE A 114 -5.96 3.60 5.60
N THR A 115 -7.21 3.17 5.46
CA THR A 115 -8.38 4.04 5.66
C THR A 115 -9.45 3.29 6.45
N ILE A 116 -10.00 3.94 7.47
CA ILE A 116 -11.18 3.45 8.19
C ILE A 116 -12.39 4.26 7.76
N LEU A 117 -13.48 3.58 7.44
CA LEU A 117 -14.74 4.17 6.99
C LEU A 117 -15.89 3.66 7.85
N ASN A 118 -16.75 4.56 8.29
CA ASN A 118 -18.03 4.19 8.89
C ASN A 118 -19.05 3.95 7.77
N LEU A 119 -19.53 2.71 7.65
CA LEU A 119 -20.48 2.31 6.64
C LEU A 119 -21.94 2.59 7.03
N THR A 120 -22.20 2.86 8.30
CA THR A 120 -23.54 3.14 8.83
C THR A 120 -23.83 4.64 8.93
N ASP A 121 -22.82 5.43 9.28
CA ASP A 121 -22.89 6.89 9.39
C ASP A 121 -21.83 7.54 8.49
N SER A 122 -22.22 7.92 7.28
CA SER A 122 -21.32 8.53 6.30
C SER A 122 -20.83 9.93 6.68
N GLY A 123 -21.42 10.56 7.71
CA GLY A 123 -20.96 11.84 8.25
C GLY A 123 -19.85 11.71 9.29
N ASN A 124 -19.57 10.49 9.75
CA ASN A 124 -18.52 10.20 10.72
C ASN A 124 -17.14 10.12 10.03
N ASP A 125 -16.10 10.53 10.75
CA ASP A 125 -14.72 10.56 10.25
C ASP A 125 -14.09 9.17 10.06
N GLY A 126 -14.72 8.12 10.60
CA GLY A 126 -14.22 6.75 10.59
C GLY A 126 -13.20 6.44 11.69
N TYR A 127 -12.73 7.44 12.44
CA TYR A 127 -11.70 7.32 13.48
C TYR A 127 -12.23 7.58 14.88
N THR A 128 -13.47 8.06 14.99
CA THR A 128 -14.16 8.30 16.26
C THR A 128 -15.47 7.52 16.28
N VAL A 129 -15.82 6.90 17.40
CA VAL A 129 -17.12 6.27 17.60
C VAL A 129 -18.21 7.35 17.65
N PRO A 130 -19.33 7.23 16.90
CA PRO A 130 -20.46 8.14 17.01
C PRO A 130 -20.96 8.30 18.45
N THR A 131 -21.38 9.51 18.82
CA THR A 131 -21.92 9.79 20.15
C THR A 131 -23.37 9.33 20.33
N LYS A 132 -24.06 9.06 19.22
CA LYS A 132 -25.45 8.61 19.22
C LYS A 132 -25.49 7.10 19.50
N ALA A 133 -26.39 6.69 20.38
CA ALA A 133 -26.64 5.28 20.64
C ALA A 133 -27.10 4.55 19.37
N GLY A 134 -26.56 3.35 19.14
CA GLY A 134 -26.79 2.59 17.91
C GLY A 134 -25.69 1.58 17.62
N SER A 135 -25.90 0.75 16.59
CA SER A 135 -24.86 -0.16 16.09
C SER A 135 -24.26 0.38 14.80
N TYR A 136 -22.94 0.31 14.70
CA TYR A 136 -22.17 0.92 13.61
C TYR A 136 -21.22 -0.11 13.01
N LEU A 137 -21.23 -0.20 11.68
CA LEU A 137 -20.35 -1.06 10.91
C LEU A 137 -19.21 -0.23 10.33
N TYR A 138 -17.98 -0.72 10.47
CA TYR A 138 -16.79 -0.09 9.95
C TYR A 138 -16.09 -0.99 8.94
N GLU A 139 -15.48 -0.35 7.94
CA GLU A 139 -14.60 -0.96 6.95
C GLU A 139 -13.21 -0.35 7.05
N ILE A 140 -12.20 -1.20 7.17
CA ILE A 140 -10.79 -0.85 7.04
C ILE A 140 -10.34 -1.31 5.67
N HIS A 141 -9.95 -0.37 4.83
CA HIS A 141 -9.40 -0.64 3.52
C HIS A 141 -7.87 -0.46 3.55
N CYS A 142 -7.17 -1.52 3.16
CA CYS A 142 -5.71 -1.62 3.17
C CYS A 142 -5.18 -1.87 1.77
N THR A 143 -4.15 -1.13 1.35
CA THR A 143 -3.43 -1.35 0.08
C THR A 143 -1.94 -1.49 0.31
N TRP A 144 -1.32 -2.44 -0.40
CA TRP A 144 0.13 -2.67 -0.38
C TRP A 144 0.76 -2.24 -1.71
N PRO A 145 2.00 -1.73 -1.67
CA PRO A 145 2.63 -1.16 -2.85
C PRO A 145 3.05 -2.26 -3.84
N LEU A 146 3.46 -1.82 -5.05
CA LEU A 146 4.08 -2.66 -6.06
C LEU A 146 3.24 -3.88 -6.47
N ASP A 147 1.93 -3.66 -6.65
CA ASP A 147 0.95 -4.67 -7.06
C ASP A 147 0.86 -5.89 -6.12
N GLN A 148 1.29 -5.74 -4.86
CA GLN A 148 1.22 -6.83 -3.89
C GLN A 148 -0.23 -7.18 -3.54
N GLY A 149 -1.11 -6.19 -3.41
CA GLY A 149 -2.54 -6.45 -3.21
C GLY A 149 -3.27 -5.43 -2.35
N GLU A 150 -4.53 -5.73 -2.10
CA GLU A 150 -5.45 -4.93 -1.29
C GLU A 150 -6.39 -5.84 -0.51
N ALA A 151 -6.88 -5.37 0.64
CA ALA A 151 -7.80 -6.12 1.48
C ALA A 151 -8.76 -5.20 2.23
N SER A 152 -10.00 -5.66 2.37
CA SER A 152 -10.99 -5.05 3.26
C SER A 152 -11.14 -5.88 4.54
N PHE A 153 -11.24 -5.19 5.68
CA PHE A 153 -11.52 -5.77 6.98
C PHE A 153 -12.70 -5.06 7.63
N TYR A 154 -13.50 -5.78 8.39
CA TYR A 154 -14.72 -5.25 8.98
C TYR A 154 -14.73 -5.44 10.49
N PHE A 155 -15.34 -4.50 11.19
CA PHE A 155 -15.70 -4.63 12.60
C PHE A 155 -16.99 -3.87 12.89
N ALA A 156 -17.69 -4.30 13.93
CA ALA A 156 -18.93 -3.67 14.37
C ALA A 156 -18.82 -3.25 15.83
N VAL A 157 -19.46 -2.13 16.16
CA VAL A 157 -19.54 -1.62 17.53
C VAL A 157 -20.97 -1.22 17.86
N THR A 158 -21.32 -1.30 19.13
CA THR A 158 -22.59 -0.81 19.65
C THR A 158 -22.31 0.27 20.69
N VAL A 159 -22.95 1.41 20.52
CA VAL A 159 -22.91 2.55 21.44
C VAL A 159 -24.12 2.47 22.34
N GLU A 160 -23.86 2.43 23.66
CA GLU A 160 -24.86 2.47 24.73
C GLU A 160 -24.84 3.82 25.46
#